data_AF-A0AA41QGH5-F1
#
_entry.id   AF-A0AA41QGH5-F1
#
_cell.length_a   1.000
_cell.length_b   1.000
_cell.length_c   1.000
_cell.angle_alpha   90.00
_cell.angle_beta   90.00
_cell.angle_gamma   90.00
#
_symmetry.space_group_name_H-M   'P 1'
#
loop_
_entity.id
_entity.type
_entity.pdbx_description
1 polymer ?
#
loop_
_entity_poly.entity_id
_entity_poly.type
_entity_poly.pdbx_seq_one_letter_code
_entity_poly.pdbx_strand_id
1 'polypeptide(L)'
;MTTTIPSWTSATFAEDVREHLARNLTQDQLRAILADESRPADERFTCLYTLLQDMHREEREAEYRGLVTRYEPEFGSNPYYGTFRAIAAIGDGTSVTRLRQALRHSRQAIKSLGDRPGVWHQYAALYADLGDLAPDLVTPAELGFALDAVDTALRTSTRDNPNFHFTRARLLHLGGRIREALTEVQVAIHYQEARTPGGVRRLARYEALRARLLIDRQGSDLLAQMAQTKAAVDTARGDQVQLLGVLAAVIALITTAVTVATRIDVSDGVPLILVATGSITIAFSCLMWAGGVRSVWRLVPGVVLGLLMCLAAIHLVGLVDLTSWVHQLGGLAPGTMPSPTSGTGG
;
A
#
# COMPACT_ATOMS: atom_id res chain seq x y z
N MET A 1 32.12 -12.53 -47.53
CA MET A 1 31.10 -11.50 -47.19
C MET A 1 31.67 -10.69 -46.04
N THR A 2 31.88 -9.39 -46.22
CA THR A 2 32.30 -8.49 -45.13
C THR A 2 31.11 -8.25 -44.23
N THR A 3 31.07 -8.89 -43.06
CA THR A 3 30.06 -8.64 -42.04
C THR A 3 30.25 -7.20 -41.54
N THR A 4 29.34 -6.30 -41.88
CA THR A 4 29.38 -4.92 -41.38
C THR A 4 29.12 -4.93 -39.88
N ILE A 5 30.09 -4.45 -39.10
CA ILE A 5 29.98 -4.37 -37.64
C ILE A 5 29.25 -3.08 -37.29
N PRO A 6 28.14 -3.13 -36.52
CA PRO A 6 27.39 -1.96 -36.13
C PRO A 6 28.22 -1.04 -35.23
N SER A 7 28.10 0.27 -35.43
CA SER A 7 28.73 1.27 -34.56
C SER A 7 27.93 1.40 -33.26
N TRP A 8 28.63 1.52 -32.14
CA TRP A 8 28.03 1.70 -30.81
C TRP A 8 27.20 2.99 -30.69
N THR A 9 27.43 3.96 -31.58
CA THR A 9 26.66 5.21 -31.63
C THR A 9 25.28 5.04 -32.27
N SER A 10 25.03 3.97 -33.03
CA SER A 10 23.73 3.69 -33.65
C SER A 10 22.67 3.46 -32.58
N ALA A 11 21.49 4.10 -32.66
CA ALA A 11 20.37 3.91 -31.72
C ALA A 11 19.98 2.42 -31.56
N THR A 12 20.06 1.65 -32.64
CA THR A 12 19.73 0.22 -32.72
C THR A 12 20.89 -0.71 -32.37
N PHE A 13 22.05 -0.17 -31.95
CA PHE A 13 23.28 -0.94 -31.72
C PHE A 13 23.07 -2.27 -30.98
N ALA A 14 22.33 -2.27 -29.87
CA ALA A 14 22.11 -3.47 -29.06
C ALA A 14 21.29 -4.56 -29.79
N GLU A 15 20.40 -4.15 -30.71
CA GLU A 15 19.60 -5.04 -31.55
C GLU A 15 20.43 -5.56 -32.71
N ASP A 16 21.15 -4.68 -33.41
CA ASP A 16 22.02 -5.02 -34.53
C ASP A 16 23.09 -6.02 -34.12
N VAL A 17 23.72 -5.83 -32.95
CA VAL A 17 24.69 -6.79 -32.40
C VAL A 17 24.07 -8.17 -32.17
N ARG A 18 22.84 -8.20 -31.63
CA ARG A 18 22.15 -9.46 -31.31
C ARG A 18 21.73 -10.22 -32.57
N GLU A 19 21.36 -9.52 -33.62
CA GLU A 19 20.91 -10.13 -34.87
C GLU A 19 22.06 -10.55 -35.78
N HIS A 20 23.09 -9.71 -35.88
CA HIS A 20 24.13 -9.88 -36.88
C HIS A 20 25.42 -10.49 -36.34
N LEU A 21 25.87 -10.11 -35.14
CA LEU A 21 27.17 -10.59 -34.64
C LEU A 21 27.03 -11.91 -33.89
N ALA A 22 26.09 -11.99 -32.96
CA ALA A 22 25.91 -13.18 -32.12
C ALA A 22 25.50 -14.44 -32.92
N ARG A 23 24.99 -14.28 -34.14
CA ARG A 23 24.62 -15.40 -35.02
C ARG A 23 25.72 -15.82 -35.98
N ASN A 24 26.65 -14.93 -36.31
CA ASN A 24 27.61 -15.14 -37.40
C ASN A 24 29.03 -15.38 -36.93
N LEU A 25 29.39 -15.01 -35.69
CA LEU A 25 30.73 -15.18 -35.14
C LEU A 25 30.71 -16.07 -33.89
N THR A 26 31.71 -16.93 -33.75
CA THR A 26 31.94 -17.72 -32.54
C THR A 26 32.59 -16.87 -31.43
N GLN A 27 32.49 -17.31 -30.17
CA GLN A 27 33.17 -16.63 -29.05
C GLN A 27 34.68 -16.50 -29.28
N ASP A 28 35.33 -17.50 -29.88
CA ASP A 28 36.77 -17.47 -30.18
C ASP A 28 37.11 -16.43 -31.25
N GLN A 29 36.28 -16.31 -32.29
CA GLN A 29 36.44 -15.27 -33.32
C GLN A 29 36.26 -13.87 -32.72
N LEU A 30 35.26 -13.68 -31.86
CA LEU A 30 35.05 -12.41 -31.15
C LEU A 30 36.24 -12.07 -30.24
N ARG A 31 36.81 -13.04 -29.54
CA ARG A 31 38.00 -12.85 -28.70
C ARG A 31 39.25 -12.52 -29.53
N ALA A 32 39.41 -13.17 -30.68
CA ALA A 32 40.52 -12.90 -31.60
C ALA A 32 40.45 -11.46 -32.15
N ILE A 33 39.27 -11.01 -32.59
CA ILE A 33 39.06 -9.63 -33.06
C ILE A 33 39.30 -8.63 -31.92
N LEU A 34 38.75 -8.89 -30.73
CA LEU A 34 38.93 -8.03 -29.56
C LEU A 34 40.40 -7.87 -29.16
N ALA A 35 41.22 -8.92 -29.29
CA ALA A 35 42.64 -8.91 -28.93
C ALA A 35 43.56 -8.32 -30.01
N ASP A 36 43.08 -8.14 -31.25
CA ASP A 36 43.86 -7.62 -32.37
C ASP A 36 43.89 -6.09 -32.35
N GLU A 37 44.95 -5.51 -31.78
CA GLU A 37 45.13 -4.04 -31.67
C GLU A 37 45.24 -3.32 -33.02
N SER A 38 45.46 -4.06 -34.12
CA SER A 38 45.45 -3.46 -35.46
C SER A 38 44.04 -3.11 -35.95
N ARG A 39 43.00 -3.67 -35.30
CA ARG A 39 41.60 -3.41 -35.61
C ARG A 39 41.12 -2.07 -35.04
N PRO A 40 40.15 -1.40 -35.71
CA PRO A 40 39.52 -0.21 -35.16
C PRO A 40 38.93 -0.43 -33.76
N ALA A 41 39.10 0.55 -32.88
CA ALA A 41 38.62 0.49 -31.49
C ALA A 41 37.10 0.23 -31.40
N ASP A 42 36.30 0.80 -32.31
CA ASP A 42 34.86 0.59 -32.35
C ASP A 42 34.49 -0.88 -32.67
N GLU A 43 35.20 -1.51 -33.59
CA GLU A 43 34.99 -2.93 -33.94
C GLU A 43 35.33 -3.83 -32.74
N ARG A 44 36.46 -3.57 -32.08
CA ARG A 44 36.87 -4.28 -30.87
C ARG A 44 35.87 -4.08 -29.73
N PHE A 45 35.39 -2.85 -29.52
CA PHE A 45 34.38 -2.54 -28.50
C PHE A 45 33.08 -3.30 -28.75
N THR A 46 32.63 -3.38 -30.01
CA THR A 46 31.44 -4.15 -30.37
C THR A 46 31.60 -5.64 -30.08
N CYS A 47 32.80 -6.21 -30.31
CA CYS A 47 33.11 -7.58 -29.91
C CYS A 47 33.10 -7.76 -28.38
N LEU A 48 33.67 -6.81 -27.62
CA LEU A 48 33.61 -6.81 -26.16
C LEU A 48 32.16 -6.79 -25.66
N TYR A 49 31.33 -5.88 -26.19
CA TYR A 49 29.91 -5.79 -25.85
C TYR A 49 29.20 -7.13 -26.10
N THR A 50 29.43 -7.76 -27.25
CA THR A 50 28.83 -9.05 -27.62
C THR A 50 29.21 -10.15 -26.63
N LEU A 51 30.51 -10.28 -26.33
CA LEU A 51 31.03 -11.27 -25.38
C LEU A 51 30.44 -11.06 -23.98
N LEU A 52 30.37 -9.82 -23.50
CA LEU A 52 29.80 -9.50 -22.19
C LEU A 52 28.30 -9.82 -22.12
N GLN A 53 27.54 -9.55 -23.18
CA GLN A 53 26.11 -9.91 -23.24
C GLN A 53 25.90 -11.42 -23.16
N ASP A 54 26.71 -12.20 -23.89
CA ASP A 54 26.63 -13.66 -23.85
C ASP A 54 27.04 -14.22 -22.49
N MET A 55 28.15 -13.75 -21.91
CA MET A 55 28.56 -14.12 -20.55
C MET A 55 27.48 -13.79 -19.51
N HIS A 56 26.82 -12.64 -19.63
CA HIS A 56 25.75 -12.27 -18.72
C HIS A 56 24.53 -13.19 -18.84
N ARG A 57 24.15 -13.57 -20.07
CA ARG A 57 23.07 -14.55 -20.33
C ARG A 57 23.38 -15.94 -19.81
N GLU A 58 24.65 -16.34 -19.90
CA GLU A 58 25.18 -17.61 -19.41
C GLU A 58 25.51 -17.58 -17.90
N GLU A 59 25.30 -16.44 -17.21
CA GLU A 59 25.58 -16.26 -15.78
C GLU A 59 27.07 -16.51 -15.42
N ARG A 60 27.98 -16.27 -16.36
CA ARG A 60 29.45 -16.41 -16.19
C ARG A 60 30.06 -15.17 -15.53
N GLU A 61 29.61 -14.85 -14.32
CA GLU A 61 29.91 -13.59 -13.63
C GLU A 61 31.41 -13.33 -13.41
N ALA A 62 32.18 -14.36 -13.06
CA ALA A 62 33.62 -14.23 -12.81
C ALA A 62 34.37 -13.83 -14.09
N GLU A 63 34.03 -14.47 -15.22
CA GLU A 63 34.60 -14.14 -16.51
C GLU A 63 34.15 -12.76 -17.01
N TYR A 64 32.87 -12.43 -16.81
CA TYR A 64 32.34 -11.10 -17.11
C TYR A 64 33.15 -10.02 -16.39
N ARG A 65 33.32 -10.15 -15.07
CA ARG A 65 34.06 -9.18 -14.26
C ARG A 65 35.52 -9.09 -14.68
N GLY A 66 36.17 -10.23 -14.93
CA GLY A 66 37.55 -10.28 -15.40
C GLY A 66 37.73 -9.57 -16.74
N LEU A 67 36.79 -9.75 -17.67
CA LEU A 67 36.82 -9.11 -18.98
C LEU A 67 36.56 -7.61 -18.90
N VAL A 68 35.63 -7.17 -18.04
CA VAL A 68 35.45 -5.75 -17.73
C VAL A 68 36.78 -5.19 -17.21
N THR A 69 37.28 -5.65 -16.06
CA THR A 69 38.53 -5.12 -15.47
C THR A 69 39.69 -5.09 -16.46
N ARG A 70 39.86 -6.12 -17.29
CA ARG A 70 40.94 -6.19 -18.29
C ARG A 70 40.87 -5.07 -19.32
N TYR A 71 39.69 -4.75 -19.82
CA TYR A 71 39.50 -3.79 -20.91
C TYR A 71 39.06 -2.40 -20.43
N GLU A 72 39.03 -2.17 -19.11
CA GLU A 72 38.73 -0.86 -18.52
C GLU A 72 39.71 0.25 -18.92
N PRO A 73 41.04 0.02 -18.94
CA PRO A 73 41.99 1.06 -19.34
C PRO A 73 41.78 1.57 -20.77
N GLU A 74 41.31 0.69 -21.66
CA GLU A 74 41.12 1.00 -23.07
C GLU A 74 39.74 1.60 -23.35
N PHE A 75 38.66 0.98 -22.87
CA PHE A 75 37.29 1.36 -23.22
C PHE A 75 36.52 2.06 -22.09
N GLY A 76 37.15 2.33 -20.95
CA GLY A 76 36.50 2.90 -19.76
C GLY A 76 35.90 4.29 -19.94
N SER A 77 36.27 5.00 -21.02
CA SER A 77 35.70 6.29 -21.44
C SER A 77 34.46 6.15 -22.34
N ASN A 78 34.20 4.96 -22.90
CA ASN A 78 33.02 4.74 -23.74
C ASN A 78 31.73 4.81 -22.88
N PRO A 79 30.69 5.55 -23.30
CA PRO A 79 29.44 5.68 -22.54
C PRO A 79 28.79 4.34 -22.13
N TYR A 80 28.84 3.33 -23.00
CA TYR A 80 28.28 2.00 -22.72
C TYR A 80 29.00 1.27 -21.61
N TYR A 81 30.27 1.60 -21.38
CA TYR A 81 31.10 0.95 -20.38
C TYR A 81 30.55 1.14 -18.95
N GLY A 82 29.81 2.23 -18.71
CA GLY A 82 29.10 2.46 -17.45
C GLY A 82 28.08 1.36 -17.13
N THR A 83 27.42 0.79 -18.15
CA THR A 83 26.47 -0.33 -17.98
C THR A 83 27.19 -1.61 -17.58
N PHE A 84 28.42 -1.83 -18.05
CA PHE A 84 29.23 -2.98 -17.70
C PHE A 84 29.77 -2.89 -16.27
N ARG A 85 30.22 -1.69 -15.88
CA ARG A 85 30.59 -1.40 -14.48
C ARG A 85 29.43 -1.66 -13.53
N ALA A 86 28.21 -1.30 -13.92
CA ALA A 86 27.03 -1.58 -13.13
C ALA A 86 26.85 -3.08 -12.90
N ILE A 87 26.88 -3.92 -13.95
CA ILE A 87 26.72 -5.38 -13.82
C ILE A 87 27.89 -5.99 -13.05
N ALA A 88 29.13 -5.62 -13.37
CA ALA A 88 30.32 -6.12 -12.69
C ALA A 88 30.32 -5.80 -11.19
N ALA A 89 29.74 -4.65 -10.79
CA ALA A 89 29.65 -4.21 -9.42
C ALA A 89 28.64 -5.02 -8.59
N ILE A 90 27.55 -5.54 -9.17
CA ILE A 90 26.53 -6.35 -8.46
C ILE A 90 27.18 -7.53 -7.73
N GLY A 91 28.10 -8.21 -8.42
CA GLY A 91 28.63 -9.48 -7.97
C GLY A 91 27.57 -10.56 -7.94
N ASP A 92 27.49 -11.29 -6.84
CA ASP A 92 26.50 -12.35 -6.57
C ASP A 92 25.10 -11.81 -6.22
N GLY A 93 24.91 -10.49 -6.20
CA GLY A 93 23.63 -9.85 -5.89
C GLY A 93 23.25 -9.87 -4.41
N THR A 94 24.13 -10.34 -3.51
CA THR A 94 23.82 -10.46 -2.07
C THR A 94 24.26 -9.26 -1.24
N SER A 95 25.03 -8.34 -1.84
CA SER A 95 25.59 -7.18 -1.15
C SER A 95 24.86 -5.88 -1.49
N VAL A 96 24.19 -5.31 -0.50
CA VAL A 96 23.53 -3.99 -0.59
C VAL A 96 24.50 -2.89 -1.04
N THR A 97 25.72 -2.86 -0.50
CA THR A 97 26.74 -1.86 -0.86
C THR A 97 27.08 -1.92 -2.35
N ARG A 98 27.22 -3.14 -2.88
CA ARG A 98 27.49 -3.40 -4.29
C ARG A 98 26.32 -3.02 -5.19
N LEU A 99 25.09 -3.35 -4.80
CA LEU A 99 23.89 -2.91 -5.52
C LEU A 99 23.76 -1.38 -5.57
N ARG A 100 24.04 -0.70 -4.45
CA ARG A 100 24.07 0.78 -4.43
C ARG A 100 25.16 1.35 -5.33
N GLN A 101 26.31 0.69 -5.44
CA GLN A 101 27.35 1.07 -6.39
C GLN A 101 26.89 0.85 -7.84
N ALA A 102 26.27 -0.29 -8.15
CA ALA A 102 25.71 -0.60 -9.45
C ALA A 102 24.65 0.44 -9.87
N LEU A 103 23.75 0.85 -8.96
CA LEU A 103 22.76 1.91 -9.18
C LEU A 103 23.40 3.25 -9.52
N ARG A 104 24.52 3.63 -8.88
CA ARG A 104 25.27 4.85 -9.24
C ARG A 104 25.82 4.78 -10.65
N HIS A 105 26.43 3.65 -11.03
CA HIS A 105 26.94 3.45 -12.39
C HIS A 105 25.82 3.49 -13.43
N SER A 106 24.69 2.82 -13.16
CA SER A 106 23.53 2.79 -14.05
C SER A 106 22.89 4.18 -14.21
N ARG A 107 22.75 4.96 -13.11
CA ARG A 107 22.27 6.35 -13.18
C ARG A 107 23.20 7.25 -13.99
N GLN A 108 24.51 7.03 -13.92
CA GLN A 108 25.45 7.76 -14.77
C GLN A 108 25.32 7.35 -16.24
N ALA A 109 25.10 6.07 -16.53
CA ALA A 109 24.86 5.58 -17.89
C ALA A 109 23.59 6.19 -18.51
N ILE A 110 22.50 6.33 -17.74
CA ILE A 110 21.26 6.99 -18.19
C ILE A 110 21.53 8.42 -18.70
N LYS A 111 22.44 9.17 -18.05
CA LYS A 111 22.75 10.55 -18.50
C LYS A 111 23.40 10.59 -19.88
N SER A 112 24.16 9.58 -20.23
CA SER A 112 24.90 9.53 -21.50
C SER A 112 24.18 8.73 -22.60
N LEU A 113 23.30 7.80 -22.22
CA LEU A 113 22.64 6.83 -23.11
C LEU A 113 21.12 6.79 -22.85
N GLY A 114 20.52 7.95 -22.55
CA GLY A 114 19.11 8.08 -22.19
C GLY A 114 18.13 7.77 -23.31
N ASP A 115 18.60 7.58 -24.54
CA ASP A 115 17.84 7.12 -25.69
C ASP A 115 17.73 5.58 -25.77
N ARG A 116 18.45 4.84 -24.91
CA ARG A 116 18.55 3.38 -24.98
C ARG A 116 17.64 2.68 -23.96
N PRO A 117 16.63 1.90 -24.40
CA PRO A 117 15.68 1.26 -23.49
C PRO A 117 16.37 0.32 -22.47
N GLY A 118 17.41 -0.40 -22.91
CA GLY A 118 18.15 -1.32 -22.05
C GLY A 118 18.86 -0.64 -20.87
N VAL A 119 19.24 0.63 -21.00
CA VAL A 119 19.94 1.38 -19.94
C VAL A 119 18.97 1.79 -18.84
N TRP A 120 17.78 2.25 -19.22
CA TRP A 120 16.68 2.53 -18.28
C TRP A 120 16.21 1.28 -17.56
N HIS A 121 16.01 0.17 -18.29
CA HIS A 121 15.63 -1.11 -17.70
C HIS A 121 16.67 -1.63 -16.70
N GLN A 122 17.97 -1.49 -17.01
CA GLN A 122 19.04 -1.90 -16.09
C GLN A 122 18.91 -1.21 -14.73
N TYR A 123 18.65 0.10 -14.71
CA TYR A 123 18.44 0.83 -13.45
C TYR A 123 17.25 0.28 -12.67
N ALA A 124 16.11 0.13 -13.35
CA ALA A 124 14.88 -0.39 -12.76
C ALA A 124 15.06 -1.81 -12.19
N ALA A 125 15.78 -2.69 -12.92
CA ALA A 125 16.07 -4.04 -12.51
C ALA A 125 16.98 -4.08 -11.27
N LEU A 126 18.04 -3.26 -11.25
CA LEU A 126 18.93 -3.11 -10.09
C LEU A 126 18.19 -2.60 -8.85
N TYR A 127 17.24 -1.68 -9.03
CA TYR A 127 16.44 -1.16 -7.92
C TYR A 127 15.45 -2.20 -7.40
N ALA A 128 14.87 -3.01 -8.28
CA ALA A 128 14.06 -4.16 -7.88
C ALA A 128 14.89 -5.21 -7.11
N ASP A 129 16.14 -5.47 -7.54
CA ASP A 129 17.06 -6.35 -6.80
C ASP A 129 17.40 -5.80 -5.41
N LEU A 130 17.62 -4.48 -5.28
CA LEU A 130 17.80 -3.83 -3.98
C LEU A 130 16.57 -3.99 -3.10
N GLY A 131 15.37 -3.80 -3.63
CA GLY A 131 14.14 -3.93 -2.87
C GLY A 131 13.82 -5.36 -2.44
N ASP A 132 14.17 -6.36 -3.26
CA ASP A 132 14.03 -7.77 -2.87
C ASP A 132 15.03 -8.17 -1.77
N LEU A 133 16.25 -7.61 -1.79
CA LEU A 133 17.29 -7.91 -0.79
C LEU A 133 17.11 -7.12 0.52
N ALA A 134 16.74 -5.84 0.43
CA ALA A 134 16.66 -4.92 1.56
C ALA A 134 15.44 -3.98 1.43
N PRO A 135 14.21 -4.48 1.70
CA PRO A 135 12.97 -3.72 1.56
C PRO A 135 12.98 -2.38 2.32
N ASP A 136 13.60 -2.34 3.51
CA ASP A 136 13.65 -1.14 4.36
C ASP A 136 14.45 0.03 3.75
N LEU A 137 15.27 -0.24 2.73
CA LEU A 137 16.04 0.79 2.02
C LEU A 137 15.31 1.37 0.82
N VAL A 138 14.13 0.84 0.48
CA VAL A 138 13.30 1.34 -0.61
C VAL A 138 12.66 2.65 -0.17
N THR A 139 12.94 3.73 -0.90
CA THR A 139 12.28 5.02 -0.67
C THR A 139 11.18 5.25 -1.71
N PRO A 140 10.07 5.94 -1.37
CA PRO A 140 9.01 6.23 -2.34
C PRO A 140 9.50 7.02 -3.56
N ALA A 141 10.41 7.97 -3.37
CA ALA A 141 10.96 8.80 -4.45
C ALA A 141 11.79 7.97 -5.44
N GLU A 142 12.70 7.13 -4.95
CA GLU A 142 13.53 6.28 -5.82
C GLU A 142 12.71 5.15 -6.46
N LEU A 143 11.68 4.63 -5.77
CA LEU A 143 10.74 3.68 -6.35
C LEU A 143 9.94 4.31 -7.50
N GLY A 144 9.47 5.55 -7.34
CA GLY A 144 8.83 6.31 -8.42
C GLY A 144 9.75 6.48 -9.63
N PHE A 145 11.00 6.89 -9.41
CA PHE A 145 11.99 7.00 -10.49
C PHE A 145 12.28 5.65 -11.18
N ALA A 146 12.35 4.55 -10.43
CA ALA A 146 12.54 3.21 -11.01
C ALA A 146 11.33 2.76 -11.86
N LEU A 147 10.10 3.10 -11.45
CA LEU A 147 8.88 2.85 -12.23
C LEU A 147 8.89 3.68 -13.53
N ASP A 148 9.23 4.97 -13.45
CA ASP A 148 9.35 5.83 -14.65
C ASP A 148 10.43 5.34 -15.61
N ALA A 149 11.53 4.79 -15.07
CA ALA A 149 12.61 4.20 -15.86
C ALA A 149 12.12 2.98 -16.65
N VAL A 150 11.43 2.02 -16.03
CA VAL A 150 10.90 0.86 -16.75
C VAL A 150 9.79 1.23 -17.73
N ASP A 151 8.95 2.21 -17.40
CA ASP A 151 7.92 2.73 -18.32
C ASP A 151 8.55 3.44 -19.54
N THR A 152 9.68 4.13 -19.34
CA THR A 152 10.46 4.71 -20.44
C THR A 152 11.10 3.63 -21.31
N ALA A 153 11.65 2.57 -20.70
CA ALA A 153 12.18 1.42 -21.43
C ALA A 153 11.09 0.72 -22.27
N LEU A 154 9.88 0.54 -21.73
CA LEU A 154 8.75 -0.05 -22.44
C LEU A 154 8.31 0.82 -23.63
N ARG A 155 8.20 2.14 -23.45
CA ARG A 155 7.76 3.07 -24.52
C ARG A 155 8.77 3.22 -25.65
N THR A 156 10.06 3.12 -25.35
CA THR A 156 11.14 3.34 -26.33
C THR A 156 11.63 2.04 -26.98
N SER A 157 11.25 0.89 -26.44
CA SER A 157 11.54 -0.41 -27.05
C SER A 157 10.69 -0.62 -28.30
N THR A 158 11.31 -1.15 -29.36
CA THR A 158 10.63 -1.58 -30.58
C THR A 158 10.00 -2.98 -30.45
N ARG A 159 10.28 -3.67 -29.32
CA ARG A 159 9.89 -5.06 -29.07
C ARG A 159 9.24 -5.22 -27.70
N ASP A 160 8.27 -6.13 -27.64
CA ASP A 160 7.68 -6.61 -26.39
C ASP A 160 8.71 -7.47 -25.65
N ASN A 161 9.34 -6.91 -24.61
CA ASN A 161 10.36 -7.60 -23.83
C ASN A 161 9.77 -8.08 -22.49
N PRO A 162 9.63 -9.40 -22.27
CA PRO A 162 9.03 -9.92 -21.05
C PRO A 162 9.81 -9.54 -19.79
N ASN A 163 11.13 -9.32 -19.87
CA ASN A 163 11.93 -8.88 -18.72
C ASN A 163 11.54 -7.46 -18.25
N PHE A 164 11.02 -6.60 -19.13
CA PHE A 164 10.64 -5.24 -18.76
C PHE A 164 9.36 -5.28 -17.92
N HIS A 165 8.35 -6.02 -18.38
CA HIS A 165 7.13 -6.30 -17.61
C HIS A 165 7.42 -7.00 -16.29
N PHE A 166 8.32 -7.97 -16.27
CA PHE A 166 8.73 -8.65 -15.04
C PHE A 166 9.38 -7.68 -14.03
N THR A 167 10.29 -6.82 -14.48
CA THR A 167 10.87 -5.78 -13.61
C THR A 167 9.80 -4.82 -13.10
N ARG A 168 8.87 -4.39 -13.95
CA ARG A 168 7.74 -3.53 -13.55
C ARG A 168 6.87 -4.19 -12.50
N ALA A 169 6.55 -5.48 -12.65
CA ALA A 169 5.80 -6.25 -11.67
C ALA A 169 6.49 -6.26 -10.29
N ARG A 170 7.81 -6.46 -10.24
CA ARG A 170 8.59 -6.42 -8.99
C ARG A 170 8.53 -5.04 -8.34
N LEU A 171 8.67 -3.96 -9.11
CA LEU A 171 8.59 -2.60 -8.58
C LEU A 171 7.18 -2.26 -8.06
N LEU A 172 6.14 -2.66 -8.79
CA LEU A 172 4.75 -2.50 -8.33
C LEU A 172 4.48 -3.27 -7.04
N HIS A 173 5.05 -4.47 -6.90
CA HIS A 173 4.98 -5.26 -5.67
C HIS A 173 5.62 -4.53 -4.49
N LEU A 174 6.83 -3.98 -4.66
CA LEU A 174 7.50 -3.16 -3.65
C LEU A 174 6.66 -1.93 -3.23
N GLY A 175 5.85 -1.39 -4.15
CA GLY A 175 4.92 -0.31 -3.87
C GLY A 175 3.56 -0.74 -3.29
N GLY A 176 3.36 -2.03 -2.98
CA GLY A 176 2.09 -2.56 -2.49
C GLY A 176 0.97 -2.66 -3.54
N ARG A 177 1.26 -2.41 -4.82
CA ARG A 177 0.30 -2.43 -5.93
C ARG A 177 0.14 -3.86 -6.48
N ILE A 178 -0.25 -4.79 -5.61
CA ILE A 178 -0.25 -6.24 -5.89
C ILE A 178 -1.08 -6.62 -7.12
N ARG A 179 -2.25 -5.99 -7.31
CA ARG A 179 -3.13 -6.30 -8.46
C ARG A 179 -2.47 -5.95 -9.79
N GLU A 180 -1.81 -4.80 -9.86
CA GLU A 180 -1.13 -4.36 -11.08
C GLU A 180 0.14 -5.19 -11.32
N ALA A 181 0.85 -5.55 -10.25
CA ALA A 181 1.99 -6.47 -10.34
C ALA A 181 1.57 -7.84 -10.91
N LEU A 182 0.39 -8.37 -10.53
CA LEU A 182 -0.16 -9.60 -11.08
C LEU A 182 -0.47 -9.49 -12.58
N THR A 183 -0.99 -8.34 -13.03
CA THR A 183 -1.22 -8.11 -14.46
C THR A 183 0.11 -8.08 -15.23
N GLU A 184 1.10 -7.33 -14.74
CA GLU A 184 2.40 -7.23 -15.40
C GLU A 184 3.17 -8.55 -15.46
N VAL A 185 3.17 -9.35 -14.39
CA VAL A 185 3.82 -10.68 -14.43
C VAL A 185 3.09 -11.63 -15.40
N GLN A 186 1.76 -11.51 -15.54
CA GLN A 186 1.01 -12.30 -16.52
C GLN A 186 1.37 -11.91 -17.96
N VAL A 187 1.59 -10.61 -18.21
CA VAL A 187 2.09 -10.11 -19.50
C VAL A 187 3.50 -10.63 -19.77
N ALA A 188 4.39 -10.60 -18.77
CA ALA A 188 5.74 -11.18 -18.88
C ALA A 188 5.71 -12.68 -19.22
N ILE A 189 4.82 -13.45 -18.60
CA ILE A 189 4.62 -14.87 -18.90
C ILE A 189 4.10 -15.07 -20.32
N HIS A 190 3.13 -14.26 -20.75
CA HIS A 190 2.54 -14.36 -22.09
C HIS A 190 3.56 -14.15 -23.20
N TYR A 191 4.43 -13.13 -23.07
CA TYR A 191 5.48 -12.84 -24.05
C TYR A 191 6.71 -13.77 -23.94
N GLN A 192 6.80 -14.62 -22.91
CA GLN A 192 7.95 -15.50 -22.73
C GLN A 192 7.85 -16.76 -23.59
N GLU A 193 8.63 -16.80 -24.67
CA GLU A 193 8.79 -18.02 -25.47
C GLU A 193 9.59 -19.08 -24.72
N ALA A 194 8.99 -20.23 -24.43
CA ALA A 194 9.62 -21.34 -23.71
C ALA A 194 10.78 -21.99 -24.49
N ARG A 195 10.79 -21.87 -25.83
CA ARG A 195 11.79 -22.51 -26.71
C ARG A 195 13.09 -21.72 -26.85
N THR A 196 13.18 -20.52 -26.27
CA THR A 196 14.40 -19.70 -26.31
C THR A 196 15.44 -20.22 -25.33
N PRO A 197 16.76 -20.06 -25.61
CA PRO A 197 17.81 -20.38 -24.64
C PRO A 197 17.56 -19.67 -23.29
N GLY A 198 17.55 -20.43 -22.20
CA GLY A 198 17.21 -19.94 -20.85
C GLY A 198 15.73 -19.57 -20.62
N GLY A 199 14.85 -19.82 -21.60
CA GLY A 199 13.42 -19.48 -21.54
C GLY A 199 12.69 -20.18 -20.39
N VAL A 200 12.97 -21.47 -20.16
CA VAL A 200 12.39 -22.24 -19.04
C VAL A 200 12.76 -21.64 -17.69
N ARG A 201 14.03 -21.24 -17.50
CA ARG A 201 14.50 -20.61 -16.25
C ARG A 201 13.81 -19.27 -16.00
N ARG A 202 13.68 -18.44 -17.05
CA ARG A 202 12.94 -17.16 -16.95
C ARG A 202 11.47 -17.38 -16.63
N LEU A 203 10.82 -18.33 -17.30
CA LEU A 203 9.42 -18.66 -17.04
C LEU A 203 9.22 -19.13 -15.59
N ALA A 204 10.10 -19.99 -15.08
CA ALA A 204 10.07 -20.41 -13.68
C ALA A 204 10.21 -19.23 -12.71
N ARG A 205 11.10 -18.26 -13.01
CA ARG A 205 11.25 -17.03 -12.22
C ARG A 205 9.98 -16.17 -12.24
N TYR A 206 9.30 -16.07 -13.38
CA TYR A 206 8.05 -15.30 -13.49
C TYR A 206 6.91 -15.96 -12.72
N GLU A 207 6.75 -17.28 -12.85
CA GLU A 207 5.75 -18.04 -12.09
C GLU A 207 6.02 -18.00 -10.58
N ALA A 208 7.29 -18.01 -10.16
CA ALA A 208 7.66 -17.83 -8.75
C ALA A 208 7.20 -16.47 -8.20
N LEU A 209 7.41 -15.38 -8.95
CA LEU A 209 6.89 -14.06 -8.56
C LEU A 209 5.36 -14.05 -8.52
N ARG A 210 4.69 -14.63 -9.52
CA ARG A 210 3.23 -14.73 -9.56
C ARG A 210 2.67 -15.47 -8.35
N ALA A 211 3.27 -16.60 -7.97
CA ALA A 211 2.88 -17.36 -6.79
C ALA A 211 3.01 -16.52 -5.51
N ARG A 212 4.13 -15.80 -5.34
CA ARG A 212 4.35 -14.88 -4.21
C ARG A 212 3.26 -13.80 -4.15
N LEU A 213 2.97 -13.16 -5.28
CA LEU A 213 1.93 -12.12 -5.36
C LEU A 213 0.52 -12.63 -5.02
N LEU A 214 0.19 -13.87 -5.40
CA LEU A 214 -1.09 -14.49 -5.06
C LEU A 214 -1.21 -14.74 -3.55
N ILE A 215 -0.13 -15.20 -2.91
CA ILE A 215 -0.07 -15.38 -1.45
C ILE A 215 -0.27 -14.04 -0.74
N ASP A 216 0.44 -12.99 -1.16
CA ASP A 216 0.33 -11.67 -0.54
C ASP A 216 -1.06 -11.06 -0.69
N ARG A 217 -1.71 -11.29 -1.85
CA ARG A 217 -3.10 -10.89 -2.08
C ARG A 217 -4.06 -11.61 -1.12
N GLN A 218 -3.94 -12.93 -1.02
CA GLN A 218 -4.78 -13.73 -0.12
C GLN A 218 -4.57 -13.34 1.35
N GLY A 219 -3.32 -13.07 1.76
CA GLY A 219 -3.02 -12.57 3.10
C GLY A 219 -3.67 -11.22 3.40
N SER A 220 -3.64 -10.29 2.44
CA SER A 220 -4.29 -8.98 2.56
C SER A 220 -5.81 -9.10 2.68
N ASP A 221 -6.42 -9.95 1.84
CA ASP A 221 -7.85 -10.22 1.86
C ASP A 221 -8.29 -10.88 3.19
N LEU A 222 -7.49 -11.83 3.71
CA LEU A 222 -7.75 -12.48 4.99
C LEU A 222 -7.69 -11.47 6.16
N LEU A 223 -6.68 -10.60 6.20
CA LEU A 223 -6.56 -9.56 7.22
C LEU A 223 -7.75 -8.59 7.20
N ALA A 224 -8.22 -8.21 6.00
CA ALA A 224 -9.41 -7.39 5.84
C ALA A 224 -10.67 -8.10 6.37
N GLN A 225 -10.85 -9.39 6.07
CA GLN A 225 -11.96 -10.20 6.59
C GLN A 225 -11.89 -10.35 8.12
N MET A 226 -10.69 -10.54 8.68
CA MET A 226 -10.50 -10.59 10.14
C MET A 226 -10.87 -9.27 10.81
N ALA A 227 -10.48 -8.14 10.22
CA ALA A 227 -10.85 -6.82 10.74
C ALA A 227 -12.37 -6.59 10.71
N GLN A 228 -13.04 -7.00 9.62
CA GLN A 228 -14.50 -6.94 9.51
C GLN A 228 -15.19 -7.86 10.52
N THR A 229 -14.72 -9.10 10.65
CA THR A 229 -15.26 -10.08 11.60
C THR A 229 -15.10 -9.60 13.04
N LYS A 230 -13.95 -9.01 13.38
CA LYS A 230 -13.71 -8.40 14.69
C LYS A 230 -14.72 -7.28 14.97
N ALA A 231 -14.91 -6.36 14.02
CA ALA A 231 -15.88 -5.28 14.14
C ALA A 231 -17.33 -5.81 14.31
N ALA A 232 -17.68 -6.89 13.61
CA ALA A 232 -18.97 -7.54 13.74
C ALA A 232 -19.16 -8.19 15.12
N VAL A 233 -18.13 -8.86 15.67
CA VAL A 233 -18.16 -9.43 17.02
C VAL A 233 -18.27 -8.34 18.08
N ASP A 234 -17.53 -7.23 17.94
CA ASP A 234 -17.59 -6.11 18.88
C ASP A 234 -18.99 -5.47 18.87
N THR A 235 -19.62 -5.36 17.70
CA THR A 235 -21.02 -4.91 17.56
C THR A 235 -21.98 -5.87 18.24
N ALA A 236 -21.88 -7.18 17.95
CA ALA A 236 -22.74 -8.20 18.55
C ALA A 236 -22.61 -8.28 20.07
N ARG A 237 -21.40 -8.06 20.62
CA ARG A 237 -21.18 -7.94 22.06
C ARG A 237 -21.89 -6.72 22.64
N GLY A 238 -21.85 -5.59 21.95
CA GLY A 238 -22.62 -4.40 22.31
C GLY A 238 -24.12 -4.69 22.40
N ASP A 239 -24.67 -5.35 21.38
CA ASP A 239 -26.09 -5.74 21.34
C ASP A 239 -26.45 -6.71 22.48
N GLN A 240 -25.58 -7.67 22.80
CA GLN A 240 -25.79 -8.61 23.92
C GLN A 240 -25.77 -7.90 25.28
N VAL A 241 -24.82 -6.98 25.49
CA VAL A 241 -24.76 -6.17 26.73
C VAL A 241 -26.01 -5.30 26.86
N GLN A 242 -26.49 -4.72 25.75
CA GLN A 242 -27.73 -3.96 25.73
C GLN A 242 -28.93 -4.83 26.09
N LEU A 243 -29.05 -6.03 25.51
CA LEU A 243 -30.15 -6.96 25.78
C LEU A 243 -30.14 -7.45 27.24
N LEU A 244 -28.96 -7.73 27.79
CA LEU A 244 -28.79 -8.06 29.21
C LEU A 244 -29.20 -6.89 30.12
N GLY A 245 -28.81 -5.65 29.77
CA GLY A 245 -29.22 -4.46 30.50
C GLY A 245 -30.73 -4.25 30.50
N VAL A 246 -31.37 -4.45 29.34
CA VAL A 246 -32.84 -4.37 29.19
C VAL A 246 -33.53 -5.43 30.06
N LEU A 247 -33.07 -6.70 29.98
CA LEU A 247 -33.66 -7.80 30.74
C LEU A 247 -33.52 -7.59 32.26
N ALA A 248 -32.34 -7.16 32.72
CA ALA A 248 -32.10 -6.87 34.13
C ALA A 248 -33.02 -5.77 34.66
N ALA A 249 -33.25 -4.72 33.88
CA ALA A 249 -34.15 -3.63 34.24
C ALA A 249 -35.63 -4.08 34.28
N VAL A 250 -36.05 -4.95 33.35
CA VAL A 250 -37.40 -5.54 33.37
C VAL A 250 -37.61 -6.41 34.60
N ILE A 251 -36.65 -7.26 34.96
CA ILE A 251 -36.73 -8.10 36.17
C ILE A 251 -36.83 -7.22 37.42
N ALA A 252 -35.96 -6.20 37.54
CA ALA A 252 -35.98 -5.26 38.66
C ALA A 252 -37.35 -4.56 38.80
N LEU A 253 -37.93 -4.09 37.69
CA LEU A 253 -39.26 -3.46 37.67
C LEU A 253 -40.34 -4.40 38.20
N ILE A 254 -40.38 -5.65 37.70
CA ILE A 254 -41.37 -6.65 38.11
C ILE A 254 -41.21 -6.98 39.60
N THR A 255 -39.98 -7.20 40.08
CA THR A 255 -39.72 -7.50 41.49
C THR A 255 -40.15 -6.35 42.40
N THR A 256 -39.87 -5.10 42.02
CA THR A 256 -40.33 -3.92 42.77
C THR A 256 -41.85 -3.82 42.77
N ALA A 257 -42.51 -3.99 41.62
CA ALA A 257 -43.97 -3.93 41.53
C ALA A 257 -44.66 -4.99 42.40
N VAL A 258 -44.19 -6.23 42.36
CA VAL A 258 -44.71 -7.33 43.20
C VAL A 258 -44.48 -7.06 44.69
N THR A 259 -43.30 -6.54 45.05
CA THR A 259 -42.98 -6.23 46.44
C THR A 259 -43.89 -5.14 47.00
N VAL A 260 -44.13 -4.08 46.22
CA VAL A 260 -45.04 -3.00 46.60
C VAL A 260 -46.47 -3.54 46.74
N ALA A 261 -46.94 -4.31 45.76
CA ALA A 261 -48.31 -4.85 45.76
C ALA A 261 -48.61 -5.81 46.93
N THR A 262 -47.59 -6.49 47.48
CA THR A 262 -47.77 -7.51 48.52
C THR A 262 -47.54 -7.01 49.94
N ARG A 263 -46.87 -5.87 50.14
CA ARG A 263 -46.39 -5.45 51.47
C ARG A 263 -46.77 -4.03 51.89
N ILE A 264 -47.34 -3.22 51.00
CA ILE A 264 -47.51 -1.78 51.24
C ILE A 264 -48.96 -1.38 51.01
N ASP A 265 -49.53 -0.59 51.92
CA ASP A 265 -50.85 0.00 51.74
C ASP A 265 -50.89 0.94 50.53
N VAL A 266 -52.06 1.04 49.90
CA VAL A 266 -52.22 1.72 48.60
C VAL A 266 -51.78 3.20 48.66
N SER A 267 -51.96 3.87 49.80
CA SER A 267 -51.54 5.27 49.98
C SER A 267 -50.02 5.46 49.90
N ASP A 268 -49.26 4.48 50.39
CA ASP A 268 -47.81 4.56 50.51
C ASP A 268 -47.09 3.88 49.33
N GLY A 269 -47.81 3.01 48.61
CA GLY A 269 -47.29 2.30 47.44
C GLY A 269 -47.12 3.19 46.19
N VAL A 270 -48.00 4.18 45.99
CA VAL A 270 -47.97 5.04 44.79
C VAL A 270 -46.68 5.85 44.65
N PRO A 271 -46.18 6.56 45.70
CA PRO A 271 -44.91 7.28 45.63
C PRO A 271 -43.73 6.34 45.34
N LEU A 272 -43.72 5.15 45.95
CA LEU A 272 -42.68 4.14 45.73
C LEU A 272 -42.64 3.63 44.29
N ILE A 273 -43.79 3.39 43.66
CA ILE A 273 -43.88 2.99 42.24
C ILE A 273 -43.39 4.11 41.32
N LEU A 274 -43.72 5.38 41.63
CA LEU A 274 -43.25 6.55 40.89
C LEU A 274 -41.72 6.69 40.97
N VAL A 275 -41.12 6.60 42.16
CA VAL A 275 -39.66 6.64 42.34
C VAL A 275 -39.00 5.47 41.61
N ALA A 276 -39.54 4.26 41.73
CA ALA A 276 -38.99 3.09 41.07
C ALA A 276 -39.01 3.24 39.53
N THR A 277 -40.14 3.66 38.97
CA THR A 277 -40.31 3.86 37.53
C THR A 277 -39.42 5.00 37.02
N GLY A 278 -39.33 6.11 37.77
CA GLY A 278 -38.42 7.21 37.46
C GLY A 278 -36.96 6.78 37.47
N SER A 279 -36.53 6.05 38.49
CA SER A 279 -35.17 5.52 38.62
C SER A 279 -34.82 4.56 37.48
N ILE A 280 -35.75 3.68 37.10
CA ILE A 280 -35.58 2.74 35.97
C ILE A 280 -35.49 3.50 34.65
N THR A 281 -36.30 4.55 34.45
CA THR A 281 -36.26 5.38 33.22
C THR A 281 -34.92 6.12 33.09
N ILE A 282 -34.38 6.63 34.19
CA ILE A 282 -33.05 7.24 34.23
C ILE A 282 -31.97 6.19 33.92
N ALA A 283 -32.03 5.03 34.58
CA ALA A 283 -31.07 3.94 34.36
C ALA A 283 -31.07 3.47 32.90
N PHE A 284 -32.24 3.35 32.26
CA PHE A 284 -32.36 3.04 30.84
C PHE A 284 -31.79 4.12 29.94
N SER A 285 -31.97 5.39 30.28
CA SER A 285 -31.39 6.51 29.53
C SER A 285 -29.87 6.49 29.63
N CYS A 286 -29.31 6.22 30.80
CA CYS A 286 -27.87 6.03 30.99
C CYS A 286 -27.33 4.79 30.25
N LEU A 287 -28.09 3.68 30.24
CA LEU A 287 -27.75 2.47 29.48
C LEU A 287 -27.79 2.70 27.98
N MET A 288 -28.78 3.43 27.46
CA MET A 288 -28.83 3.81 26.04
C MET A 288 -27.65 4.69 25.65
N TRP A 289 -27.20 5.56 26.55
CA TRP A 289 -25.97 6.33 26.33
C TRP A 289 -24.74 5.43 26.27
N ALA A 290 -24.61 4.50 27.22
CA ALA A 290 -23.52 3.52 27.26
C ALA A 290 -23.53 2.57 26.06
N GLY A 291 -24.72 2.26 25.52
CA GLY A 291 -24.94 1.47 24.30
C GLY A 291 -24.58 2.19 22.99
N GLY A 292 -23.96 3.37 23.06
CA GLY A 292 -23.39 4.04 21.89
C GLY A 292 -24.37 4.89 21.08
N VAL A 293 -25.47 5.36 21.67
CA VAL A 293 -26.34 6.34 21.01
C VAL A 293 -25.53 7.60 20.67
N ARG A 294 -25.29 7.82 19.37
CA ARG A 294 -24.43 8.90 18.84
C ARG A 294 -24.85 10.33 19.21
N SER A 295 -26.09 10.55 19.63
CA SER A 295 -26.61 11.89 19.94
C SER A 295 -27.15 11.97 21.35
N VAL A 296 -26.49 12.75 22.20
CA VAL A 296 -26.85 13.01 23.59
C VAL A 296 -28.27 13.59 23.71
N TRP A 297 -28.74 14.32 22.70
CA TRP A 297 -30.09 14.89 22.68
C TRP A 297 -31.22 13.86 22.76
N ARG A 298 -30.98 12.62 22.31
CA ARG A 298 -31.99 11.54 22.41
C ARG A 298 -32.17 11.02 23.84
N LEU A 299 -31.24 11.34 24.74
CA LEU A 299 -31.26 10.92 26.15
C LEU A 299 -32.04 11.88 27.04
N VAL A 300 -32.06 13.16 26.65
CA VAL A 300 -32.66 14.26 27.43
C VAL A 300 -34.11 13.97 27.81
N PRO A 301 -35.01 13.52 26.91
CA PRO A 301 -36.41 13.29 27.28
C PRO A 301 -36.57 12.21 28.36
N GLY A 302 -35.80 11.13 28.28
CA GLY A 302 -35.87 10.03 29.24
C GLY A 302 -35.34 10.42 30.62
N VAL A 303 -34.21 11.13 30.67
CA VAL A 303 -33.64 11.64 31.93
C VAL A 303 -34.58 12.66 32.58
N VAL A 304 -35.13 13.60 31.80
CA VAL A 304 -36.07 14.61 32.29
C VAL A 304 -37.35 13.97 32.80
N LEU A 305 -37.94 13.03 32.05
CA LEU A 305 -39.14 12.31 32.47
C LEU A 305 -38.89 11.55 33.78
N GLY A 306 -37.78 10.81 33.87
CA GLY A 306 -37.45 10.06 35.08
C GLY A 306 -37.22 10.96 36.30
N LEU A 307 -36.54 12.10 36.12
CA LEU A 307 -36.37 13.10 37.18
C LEU A 307 -37.72 13.70 37.63
N LEU A 308 -38.60 14.02 36.69
CA LEU A 308 -39.94 14.53 36.99
C LEU A 308 -40.77 13.53 37.79
N MET A 309 -40.70 12.23 37.46
CA MET A 309 -41.40 11.18 38.23
C MET A 309 -40.86 11.06 39.66
N CYS A 310 -39.54 11.13 39.85
CA CYS A 310 -38.94 11.13 41.18
C CYS A 310 -39.35 12.36 42.01
N LEU A 311 -39.35 13.56 41.40
CA LEU A 311 -39.80 14.80 42.06
C LEU A 311 -41.28 14.75 42.44
N ALA A 312 -42.14 14.24 41.55
CA ALA A 312 -43.56 14.08 41.81
C ALA A 312 -43.81 13.15 43.01
N ALA A 313 -43.04 12.07 43.15
CA ALA A 313 -43.13 11.18 44.29
C ALA A 313 -42.72 11.87 45.61
N ILE A 314 -41.62 12.63 45.60
CA ILE A 314 -41.16 13.38 46.78
C ILE A 314 -42.22 14.38 47.25
N HIS A 315 -42.90 15.04 46.30
CA HIS A 315 -43.99 15.97 46.60
C HIS A 315 -45.20 15.26 47.21
N LEU A 316 -45.58 14.10 46.68
CA LEU A 316 -46.67 13.27 47.20
C LEU A 316 -46.47 12.82 48.65
N VAL A 317 -45.22 12.60 49.07
CA VAL A 317 -44.86 12.26 50.46
C VAL A 317 -44.93 13.47 51.40
N GLY A 318 -45.08 14.70 50.87
CA GLY A 318 -45.14 15.93 51.66
C GLY A 318 -43.77 16.42 52.15
N LEU A 319 -42.66 15.87 51.63
CA LEU A 319 -41.30 16.29 51.98
C LEU A 319 -40.91 17.63 51.35
N VAL A 320 -41.50 17.97 50.20
CA VAL A 320 -41.22 19.20 49.44
C VAL A 320 -42.52 19.77 48.92
N ASP A 321 -42.81 21.04 49.20
CA ASP A 321 -44.00 21.72 48.71
C ASP A 321 -43.73 22.46 47.39
N LEU A 322 -43.97 21.77 46.27
CA LEU A 322 -43.77 22.30 44.92
C LEU A 322 -44.76 23.41 44.54
N THR A 323 -45.87 23.57 45.28
CA THR A 323 -46.88 24.60 44.98
C THR A 323 -46.30 26.01 45.11
N SER A 324 -45.36 26.20 46.06
CA SER A 324 -44.64 27.46 46.27
C SER A 324 -43.75 27.85 45.07
N TRP A 325 -43.13 26.88 44.39
CA TRP A 325 -42.25 27.10 43.25
C TRP A 325 -43.01 27.44 41.96
N VAL A 326 -44.15 26.78 41.72
CA VAL A 326 -44.99 27.06 40.54
C VAL A 326 -45.54 28.49 40.59
N HIS A 327 -45.91 28.97 41.78
CA HIS A 327 -46.32 30.36 41.97
C HIS A 327 -45.19 31.37 41.69
N GLN A 328 -43.92 31.03 41.98
CA GLN A 328 -42.78 31.89 41.66
C GLN A 328 -42.46 31.96 40.16
N LEU A 329 -42.59 30.84 39.44
CA LEU A 329 -42.30 30.79 37.99
C LEU A 329 -43.42 31.42 37.15
N GLY A 330 -44.69 31.33 37.58
CA GLY A 330 -45.83 31.98 36.92
C GLY A 330 -45.85 33.51 37.03
N GLY A 331 -45.05 34.10 37.93
CA GLY A 331 -44.91 35.56 38.10
C GLY A 331 -44.00 36.24 37.07
N LEU A 332 -43.23 35.48 36.28
CA LEU A 332 -42.39 36.00 35.20
C LEU A 332 -43.19 36.02 33.89
N ALA A 333 -44.19 36.88 33.81
CA ALA A 333 -44.87 37.19 32.54
C ALA A 333 -43.88 37.85 31.56
N PRO A 334 -43.97 37.58 30.23
CA PRO A 334 -43.06 38.13 29.25
C PRO A 334 -43.18 39.66 29.21
N GLY A 335 -42.12 40.33 29.64
CA GLY A 335 -41.96 41.77 29.56
C GLY A 335 -42.17 42.24 28.12
N THR A 336 -43.14 43.14 27.96
CA THR A 336 -43.38 44.02 26.82
C THR A 336 -42.10 44.34 26.04
N MET A 337 -42.01 43.87 24.78
CA MET A 337 -40.98 44.33 23.85
C MET A 337 -41.08 45.85 23.67
N PRO A 338 -39.98 46.61 23.79
CA PRO A 338 -39.98 48.02 23.48
C PRO A 338 -40.24 48.22 21.97
N SER A 339 -41.17 49.12 21.67
CA SER A 339 -41.56 49.53 20.34
C SER A 339 -40.38 50.14 19.56
N PRO A 340 -40.23 49.84 18.25
CA PRO A 340 -39.20 50.45 17.43
C PRO A 340 -39.54 51.92 17.17
N THR A 341 -38.65 52.81 17.61
CA THR A 341 -38.71 54.24 17.35
C THR A 341 -38.48 54.53 15.87
N SER A 342 -39.47 55.18 15.25
CA SER A 342 -39.39 55.78 13.92
C SER A 342 -38.46 57.00 13.95
N GLY A 343 -37.27 56.87 13.38
CA GLY A 343 -36.36 57.98 13.08
C GLY A 343 -36.54 58.44 11.63
N THR A 344 -37.03 59.66 11.46
CA THR A 344 -37.07 60.43 10.20
C THR A 344 -36.00 61.52 10.25
N GLY A 345 -35.30 61.74 9.14
CA GLY A 345 -34.64 63.02 8.82
C GLY A 345 -33.12 62.95 8.63
N GLY A 346 -32.67 63.25 7.41
CA GLY A 346 -31.27 63.56 7.07
C GLY A 346 -30.84 63.02 5.72
#